data_AF-A0A819NQJ1-F1
#
_entry.id   AF-A0A819NQJ1-F1
#
_cell.length_a   1.000
_cell.length_b   1.000
_cell.length_c   1.000
_cell.angle_alpha   90.00
_cell.angle_beta   90.00
_cell.angle_gamma   90.00
#
_symmetry.space_group_name_H-M   'P 1'
#
loop_
_entity.id
_entity.type
_entity.pdbx_description
1 polymer ?
#
loop_
_entity_poly.entity_id
_entity_poly.type
_entity_poly.pdbx_seq_one_letter_code
_entity_poly.pdbx_strand_id
1 'polypeptide(L)' 'MIALVGRSGSGKSTLISLFERFYFPTSGHILLDDNSIENLNLRWLRSQCSYVEQEPILFNISIQENICYGLE' A
#
# COMPACT_ATOMS: atom_id res chain seq x y z
N MET A 1 -9.85 -6.56 12.83
CA MET A 1 -9.00 -7.22 11.82
C MET A 1 -9.89 -7.72 10.71
N ILE A 2 -9.60 -7.39 9.46
CA ILE A 2 -10.34 -7.82 8.27
C ILE A 2 -9.40 -8.69 7.42
N ALA A 3 -9.93 -9.76 6.82
CA ALA A 3 -9.17 -10.62 5.93
C ALA A 3 -9.78 -10.63 4.53
N LEU A 4 -8.95 -10.43 3.51
CA LEU A 4 -9.32 -10.54 2.11
C LEU A 4 -8.79 -11.85 1.53
N VAL A 5 -9.69 -12.78 1.19
CA VAL A 5 -9.33 -14.13 0.75
C VAL A 5 -9.91 -14.40 -0.64
N GLY A 6 -9.13 -15.07 -1.50
CA GLY A 6 -9.53 -15.41 -2.85
C GLY A 6 -8.42 -16.11 -3.63
N ARG A 7 -8.78 -16.79 -4.72
CA ARG A 7 -7.82 -17.51 -5.59
C ARG A 7 -6.73 -16.59 -6.14
N SER A 8 -5.61 -17.16 -6.60
CA SER A 8 -4.61 -16.37 -7.34
C SER A 8 -5.27 -15.66 -8.52
N GLY A 9 -4.88 -14.40 -8.78
CA GLY A 9 -5.48 -13.57 -9.82
C GLY A 9 -6.84 -12.93 -9.47
N SER A 10 -7.41 -13.17 -8.28
CA SER A 10 -8.70 -12.57 -7.89
C SER A 10 -8.67 -11.06 -7.59
N GLY A 11 -7.55 -10.37 -7.84
CA GLY A 11 -7.41 -8.92 -7.65
C GLY A 11 -7.04 -8.44 -6.23
N LYS A 12 -6.63 -9.34 -5.32
CA LYS A 12 -6.26 -8.95 -3.93
C LYS A 12 -5.13 -7.90 -3.90
N SER A 13 -4.04 -8.16 -4.62
CA SER A 13 -2.92 -7.22 -4.71
C SER A 13 -3.32 -5.94 -5.46
N THR A 14 -4.16 -6.05 -6.49
CA THR A 14 -4.70 -4.89 -7.22
C THR A 14 -5.49 -3.95 -6.31
N LEU A 15 -6.26 -4.49 -5.36
CA LEU A 15 -6.98 -3.69 -4.37
C LEU A 15 -6.02 -2.90 -3.48
N ILE A 16 -4.93 -3.54 -3.02
CA ILE A 16 -3.89 -2.87 -2.24
C ILE A 16 -3.25 -1.76 -3.08
N SER A 17 -2.91 -2.03 -4.34
CA SER A 17 -2.32 -1.03 -5.25
C SER A 17 -3.24 0.17 -5.53
N LEU A 18 -4.56 -0.02 -5.55
CA LEU A 18 -5.53 1.07 -5.65
C LEU A 18 -5.55 1.92 -4.37
N PHE A 19 -5.52 1.29 -3.20
CA PHE A 19 -5.44 1.98 -1.91
C PHE A 19 -4.15 2.80 -1.76
N GLU A 20 -3.02 2.25 -2.20
CA GLU A 20 -1.70 2.93 -2.22
C GLU A 20 -1.56 3.99 -3.32
N ARG A 21 -2.63 4.19 -4.12
CA ARG A 21 -2.70 5.09 -5.28
C ARG A 21 -1.58 4.84 -6.30
N PHE A 22 -1.20 3.58 -6.49
CA PHE A 22 -0.43 3.18 -7.68
C PHE A 22 -1.30 3.18 -8.94
N TYR A 23 -2.61 3.04 -8.79
CA TYR A 23 -3.62 3.17 -9.85
C TYR A 23 -4.80 4.02 -9.37
N PHE A 24 -5.58 4.53 -10.33
CA PHE A 24 -6.86 5.19 -10.07
C PHE A 24 -8.03 4.24 -10.34
N PRO A 25 -9.10 4.27 -9.52
CA PRO A 25 -10.29 3.49 -9.79
C PRO A 25 -10.95 3.99 -11.09
N THR A 26 -11.41 3.06 -11.93
CA THR A 26 -12.17 3.42 -13.14
C THR A 26 -13.57 3.94 -12.81
N SER A 27 -14.12 3.53 -11.66
CA SER A 27 -15.43 3.94 -11.16
C SER A 27 -15.49 3.83 -9.64
N GLY A 28 -16.32 4.66 -9.01
CA GLY A 28 -16.46 4.69 -7.55
C GLY A 28 -15.39 5.55 -6.86
N HIS A 29 -15.34 5.49 -5.53
CA HIS A 29 -14.41 6.28 -4.73
C HIS A 29 -13.83 5.44 -3.59
N ILE A 30 -12.58 5.74 -3.22
CA ILE A 30 -11.94 5.21 -2.02
C ILE A 30 -11.84 6.36 -1.03
N LEU A 31 -12.42 6.17 0.16
CA LEU A 31 -12.53 7.19 1.19
C LEU A 31 -11.67 6.82 2.40
N LEU A 32 -11.06 7.82 3.01
CA LEU A 32 -10.48 7.78 4.35
C LEU A 32 -11.20 8.85 5.18
N ASP A 33 -11.93 8.45 6.21
CA ASP A 33 -12.75 9.34 7.05
C ASP A 33 -13.62 10.30 6.21
N ASP A 34 -14.42 9.72 5.30
CA ASP A 34 -15.29 10.42 4.34
C ASP A 34 -14.58 11.35 3.32
N ASN A 35 -13.25 11.41 3.34
CA ASN A 35 -12.46 12.18 2.38
C ASN A 35 -11.93 11.26 1.29
N SER A 36 -12.13 11.62 0.03
CA SER A 36 -11.52 10.89 -1.09
C SER A 36 -9.99 10.87 -0.94
N ILE A 37 -9.39 9.69 -1.02
CA ILE A 37 -7.93 9.55 -0.93
C ILE A 37 -7.20 10.28 -2.06
N GLU A 38 -7.90 10.57 -3.17
CA GLU A 38 -7.38 11.34 -4.30
C GLU A 38 -7.08 12.80 -3.93
N ASN A 39 -7.85 13.36 -3.00
CA ASN A 39 -7.70 14.73 -2.50
C ASN A 39 -6.60 14.86 -1.43
N LEU A 40 -6.10 13.74 -0.92
CA LEU A 40 -5.10 13.72 0.14
C LEU A 40 -3.69 13.83 -0.45
N ASN A 41 -2.77 14.39 0.32
CA ASN A 41 -1.36 14.38 -0.05
C ASN A 41 -0.85 12.94 -0.09
N LEU A 42 -0.22 12.54 -1.21
CA LEU A 42 0.20 11.15 -1.41
C LEU A 42 1.24 10.67 -0.38
N ARG A 43 2.19 11.53 0.01
CA ARG A 43 3.20 11.19 1.04
C ARG A 43 2.53 11.01 2.40
N TRP A 44 1.61 11.90 2.76
CA TRP A 44 0.86 11.77 4.01
C TRP A 44 -0.01 10.52 4.03
N LEU A 45 -0.74 10.22 2.94
CA LEU A 45 -1.56 9.01 2.85
C LEU A 45 -0.73 7.76 3.06
N ARG A 46 0.42 7.66 2.37
CA ARG A 46 1.32 6.51 2.49
C ARG A 46 1.99 6.42 3.85
N SER A 47 2.20 7.52 4.57
CA SER A 47 2.73 7.46 5.94
C SER A 47 1.72 6.95 6.97
N GLN A 48 0.42 6.89 6.62
CA GLN A 48 -0.60 6.30 7.49
C GLN A 48 -0.67 4.77 7.41
N CYS A 49 0.07 4.14 6.49
CA CYS A 49 0.02 2.70 6.27
C CYS A 49 1.41 2.11 6.02
N SER A 50 1.61 0.86 6.42
CA SER A 50 2.79 0.09 6.05
C SER A 50 2.35 -1.15 5.29
N TYR A 51 3.00 -1.41 4.16
CA TYR A 51 2.76 -2.59 3.34
C TYR A 51 3.91 -3.58 3.50
N VAL A 52 3.57 -4.84 3.71
CA VAL A 52 4.53 -5.93 3.82
C VAL A 52 4.29 -6.86 2.64
N GLU A 53 5.22 -6.85 1.70
CA GLU A 53 5.14 -7.68 0.50
C GLU A 53 5.35 -9.16 0.82
N GLN A 54 4.79 -10.03 0.00
CA GLN A 54 5.04 -11.47 0.08
C GLN A 54 6.51 -11.81 -0.21
N GLU A 55 7.16 -11.06 -1.11
CA GLU A 55 8.58 -11.15 -1.43
C GLU A 55 9.24 -9.80 -1.13
N PRO A 56 9.84 -9.60 0.06
CA PRO A 56 10.43 -8.32 0.40
C PRO A 56 11.67 -8.02 -0.44
N ILE A 57 11.84 -6.75 -0.81
CA ILE A 57 13.04 -6.26 -1.49
C ILE A 57 14.17 -6.17 -0.45
N LEU A 58 15.27 -6.87 -0.69
CA LEU A 58 16.50 -6.78 0.11
C LEU A 58 17.60 -6.11 -0.71
N PHE A 59 18.26 -5.12 -0.10
CA PHE A 59 19.39 -4.43 -0.70
C PHE A 59 20.70 -5.08 -0.28
N ASN A 60 21.71 -4.99 -1.14
CA ASN A 60 23.07 -5.48 -0.86
C ASN A 60 23.83 -4.51 0.09
N ILE A 61 23.27 -4.32 1.27
CA ILE A 61 23.75 -3.48 2.38
C ILE A 61 23.59 -4.28 3.68
N SER A 62 23.99 -3.74 4.83
CA SER A 62 23.86 -4.44 6.11
C SER A 62 22.40 -4.69 6.51
N ILE A 63 22.18 -5.63 7.43
CA ILE A 63 20.85 -5.89 8.01
C ILE A 63 20.28 -4.63 8.66
N GLN A 64 21.12 -3.88 9.39
CA GLN A 64 20.71 -2.65 10.05
C GLN A 64 20.21 -1.63 9.03
N GLU A 65 20.95 -1.42 7.94
CA GLU A 65 20.58 -0.46 6.90
C GLU A 65 19.28 -0.89 6.17
N ASN A 66 19.08 -2.19 5.91
CA ASN A 66 17.81 -2.68 5.35
C ASN A 66 16.61 -2.40 6.27
N ILE A 67 16.77 -2.54 7.60
CA ILE A 67 15.69 -2.25 8.57
C ILE A 67 15.44 -0.74 8.64
N CYS A 68 16.49 0.06 8.71
CA CYS A 68 16.39 1.51 8.82
C CYS A 68 15.83 2.18 7.55
N TYR A 69 15.92 1.52 6.39
CA TYR A 69 15.39 2.04 5.13
C TYR A 69 13.89 2.39 5.19
N GLY A 70 13.10 1.67 6.00
CA GLY A 70 11.67 1.95 6.18
C GLY A 70 11.35 3.11 7.13
N LEU A 71 12.36 3.77 7.71
CA LEU A 71 12.21 4.91 8.63
C LEU A 71 12.42 6.27 7.96
N GLU A 72 12.84 6.29 6.70
CA GLU A 72 12.92 7.49 5.84
C GLU A 72 11.58 7.82 5.19
#